data_AF-A0A7S1ZSG7-F1
#
_entry.id   AF-A0A7S1ZSG7-F1
#
_cell.length_a   1.000
_cell.length_b   1.000
_cell.length_c   1.000
_cell.angle_alpha   90.00
_cell.angle_beta   90.00
_cell.angle_gamma   90.00
#
_symmetry.space_group_name_H-M   'P 1'
#
loop_
_entity.id
_entity.type
_entity.pdbx_description
1 polymer ?
#
loop_
_entity_poly.entity_id
_entity_poly.type
_entity_poly.pdbx_seq_one_letter_code
_entity_poly.pdbx_strand_id
1 'polypeptide(L)'
;FCREAHPSTRASQATSFPSQISGIYGAVVMMQCRHFPHCKYMPNHVREKIAGLKRGGNSAPTHMVHMDRASHSGGTNGRQQYWADSARQLGLIDTDRGVRFKSEQLQLPSPSIVPKPHVSPDLAPSSSSPSMPSIALPTSIDHLVQQSNLVHLDDKDLVPDYLFLAMAQMKPCHLTEEDKVGCYKTRSIGFRGMCCKHCGGQPGFGKYFPATVRSLAQTTTSQTILKHIGTKCRMCPEEVRNAVNALLHEAHKEGAVPPTKPPPCKNSPEARPRYGSRKVFFQRVWGRLHGEHVPDLPAQPEEKPQEELSSMNSTYERASSSDDDTVTDSPHYDDTEDECESHHSHEFKHSIPSPYHHSPSRKKRRMYLQ
;
A
#
# COMPACT_ATOMS: atom_id res chain seq x y z
N PHE A 1 -23.62 13.27 -14.20
CA PHE A 1 -24.88 13.62 -13.50
C PHE A 1 -24.72 14.82 -12.58
N CYS A 2 -23.79 14.80 -11.62
CA CYS A 2 -23.53 15.95 -10.72
C CYS A 2 -22.58 17.02 -11.30
N ARG A 3 -22.33 17.04 -12.62
CA ARG A 3 -21.24 17.82 -13.24
C ARG A 3 -21.42 19.33 -13.09
N GLU A 4 -22.66 19.80 -13.11
CA GLU A 4 -23.06 21.20 -12.99
C GLU A 4 -23.45 21.57 -11.54
N ALA A 5 -23.63 20.58 -10.66
CA ALA A 5 -23.96 20.84 -9.27
C ALA A 5 -22.82 21.58 -8.56
N HIS A 6 -23.12 22.43 -7.58
CA HIS A 6 -22.08 23.12 -6.81
C HIS A 6 -21.11 22.11 -6.15
N PRO A 7 -19.77 22.29 -6.19
CA PRO A 7 -18.79 21.33 -5.68
C PRO A 7 -19.07 20.85 -4.24
N SER A 8 -19.51 21.74 -3.35
CA SER A 8 -19.85 21.38 -1.96
C SER A 8 -21.04 20.42 -1.82
N THR A 9 -21.87 20.30 -2.85
CA THR A 9 -23.07 19.44 -2.84
C THR A 9 -22.84 18.10 -3.53
N ARG A 10 -21.65 17.89 -4.11
CA ARG A 10 -21.29 16.65 -4.79
C ARG A 10 -20.82 15.64 -3.76
N ALA A 11 -21.23 14.38 -3.92
CA ALA A 11 -20.66 13.29 -3.15
C ALA A 11 -19.15 13.19 -3.41
N SER A 12 -18.39 12.67 -2.44
CA SER A 12 -16.93 12.53 -2.56
C SER A 12 -16.51 11.81 -3.85
N GLN A 13 -15.30 12.12 -4.35
CA GLN A 13 -14.75 11.52 -5.58
C GLN A 13 -15.59 11.79 -6.85
N ALA A 14 -16.36 12.90 -6.88
CA ALA A 14 -17.09 13.34 -8.08
C ALA A 14 -16.17 13.79 -9.23
N THR A 15 -14.90 14.09 -8.94
CA THR A 15 -13.88 14.53 -9.89
C THR A 15 -12.55 13.85 -9.55
N SER A 16 -11.83 13.40 -10.58
CA SER A 16 -10.52 12.75 -10.43
C SER A 16 -9.54 13.33 -11.44
N PHE A 17 -8.32 13.63 -10.99
CA PHE A 17 -7.26 14.20 -11.80
C PHE A 17 -6.03 13.28 -11.79
N PRO A 18 -6.03 12.20 -12.61
CA PRO A 18 -4.88 11.32 -12.68
C PRO A 18 -3.66 12.10 -13.19
N SER A 19 -2.49 11.87 -12.58
CA SER A 19 -1.23 12.50 -13.01
C SER A 19 -0.59 11.78 -14.19
N GLN A 20 -1.03 10.55 -14.47
CA GLN A 20 -0.54 9.75 -15.58
C GLN A 20 -1.71 9.00 -16.23
N ILE A 21 -1.59 8.69 -17.52
CA ILE A 21 -2.56 7.93 -18.31
C ILE A 21 -2.83 6.56 -17.70
N SER A 22 -1.78 5.91 -17.17
CA SER A 22 -1.89 4.63 -16.46
C SER A 22 -2.84 4.68 -15.25
N GLY A 23 -3.08 5.87 -14.69
CA GLY A 23 -3.97 6.11 -13.56
C GLY A 23 -5.45 6.33 -13.92
N ILE A 24 -5.80 6.49 -15.20
CA ILE A 24 -7.17 6.78 -15.64
C ILE A 24 -8.14 5.67 -15.23
N TYR A 25 -7.76 4.41 -15.46
CA TYR A 25 -8.60 3.26 -15.06
C TYR A 25 -8.92 3.27 -13.56
N GLY A 26 -7.90 3.46 -12.71
CA GLY A 26 -8.08 3.54 -11.27
C GLY A 26 -9.00 4.70 -10.85
N ALA A 27 -8.83 5.87 -11.47
CA ALA A 27 -9.68 7.03 -11.22
C ALA A 27 -11.16 6.76 -11.54
N VAL A 28 -11.44 6.06 -12.65
CA VAL A 28 -12.80 5.67 -13.04
C VAL A 28 -13.38 4.64 -12.07
N VAL A 29 -12.61 3.62 -11.68
CA VAL A 29 -13.03 2.62 -10.69
C VAL A 29 -13.38 3.27 -9.35
N MET A 30 -12.57 4.22 -8.90
CA MET A 30 -12.84 4.96 -7.66
C MET A 30 -14.14 5.75 -7.73
N MET A 31 -14.40 6.41 -8.86
CA MET A 31 -15.67 7.12 -9.09
C MET A 31 -16.86 6.14 -9.10
N GLN A 32 -16.72 4.98 -9.75
CA GLN A 32 -17.76 3.95 -9.79
C GLN A 32 -18.07 3.33 -8.42
N CYS A 33 -17.07 3.23 -7.54
CA CYS A 33 -17.21 2.58 -6.23
C CYS A 33 -17.55 3.55 -5.11
N ARG A 34 -17.09 4.81 -5.18
CA ARG A 34 -17.26 5.80 -4.09
C ARG A 34 -18.22 6.92 -4.43
N HIS A 35 -18.25 7.37 -5.68
CA HIS A 35 -19.14 8.48 -6.05
C HIS A 35 -20.53 7.98 -6.41
N PHE A 36 -20.63 7.04 -7.35
CA PHE A 36 -21.91 6.62 -7.93
C PHE A 36 -22.95 6.15 -6.89
N PRO A 37 -22.62 5.33 -5.87
CA PRO A 37 -23.60 4.89 -4.88
C PRO A 37 -24.23 6.05 -4.08
N HIS A 38 -23.49 7.14 -3.88
CA HIS A 38 -23.88 8.25 -3.02
C HIS A 38 -24.27 9.52 -3.82
N CYS A 39 -24.21 9.47 -5.15
CA CYS A 39 -24.53 10.63 -5.99
C CYS A 39 -26.05 10.86 -6.03
N LYS A 40 -26.52 11.88 -5.31
CA LYS A 40 -27.94 12.29 -5.29
C LYS A 40 -28.50 12.73 -6.64
N TYR A 41 -27.63 13.16 -7.55
CA TYR A 41 -28.00 13.61 -8.89
C TYR A 41 -28.06 12.46 -9.91
N MET A 42 -27.62 11.25 -9.53
CA MET A 42 -27.65 10.09 -10.43
C MET A 42 -29.04 9.43 -10.41
N PRO A 43 -29.74 9.36 -11.56
CA PRO A 43 -31.07 8.75 -11.60
C PRO A 43 -31.08 7.28 -11.18
N ASN A 44 -32.14 6.84 -10.50
CA ASN A 44 -32.26 5.48 -9.96
C ASN A 44 -32.17 4.40 -11.05
N HIS A 45 -32.83 4.60 -12.20
CA HIS A 45 -32.76 3.65 -13.31
C HIS A 45 -31.32 3.46 -13.85
N VAL A 46 -30.49 4.51 -13.83
CA VAL A 46 -29.06 4.40 -14.20
C VAL A 46 -28.30 3.61 -13.15
N ARG A 47 -28.58 3.86 -11.86
CA ARG A 47 -27.98 3.12 -10.74
C ARG A 47 -28.26 1.63 -10.84
N GLU A 48 -29.51 1.26 -11.10
CA GLU A 48 -29.96 -0.11 -11.28
C GLU A 48 -29.32 -0.76 -12.50
N LYS A 49 -29.24 -0.04 -13.64
CA LYS A 49 -28.57 -0.53 -14.84
C LYS A 49 -27.09 -0.81 -14.61
N ILE A 50 -26.37 0.10 -13.93
CA ILE A 50 -24.96 -0.10 -13.56
C ILE A 50 -24.81 -1.31 -12.63
N ALA A 51 -25.69 -1.45 -11.63
CA ALA A 51 -25.69 -2.60 -10.73
C ALA A 51 -25.97 -3.92 -11.48
N GLY A 52 -26.88 -3.91 -12.46
CA GLY A 52 -27.16 -5.04 -13.33
C GLY A 52 -25.96 -5.44 -14.20
N LEU A 53 -25.30 -4.46 -14.82
CA LEU A 53 -24.09 -4.69 -15.62
C LEU A 53 -22.94 -5.26 -14.76
N LYS A 54 -22.78 -4.80 -13.51
CA LYS A 54 -21.78 -5.36 -12.58
C LYS A 54 -22.06 -6.82 -12.23
N ARG A 55 -23.33 -7.21 -12.07
CA ARG A 55 -23.71 -8.61 -11.85
C ARG A 55 -23.48 -9.48 -13.09
N GLY A 56 -23.79 -8.96 -14.28
CA GLY A 56 -23.59 -9.68 -15.55
C GLY A 56 -22.12 -9.81 -15.97
N GLY A 57 -21.31 -8.76 -15.74
CA GLY A 57 -19.89 -8.73 -16.15
C GLY A 57 -18.96 -9.63 -15.35
N ASN A 58 -19.37 -10.11 -14.18
CA ASN A 58 -18.64 -11.08 -13.38
C ASN A 58 -19.09 -12.54 -13.65
N SER A 59 -20.07 -12.75 -14.53
CA SER A 59 -20.71 -14.05 -14.78
C SER A 59 -20.54 -14.56 -16.21
N ALA A 60 -19.62 -14.00 -17.00
CA ALA A 60 -19.37 -14.52 -18.35
C ALA A 60 -18.79 -15.95 -18.23
N PRO A 61 -19.43 -16.98 -18.82
CA PRO A 61 -18.84 -18.30 -18.87
C PRO A 61 -17.64 -18.26 -19.81
N THR A 62 -16.51 -18.77 -19.34
CA THR A 62 -15.36 -19.16 -20.15
C THR A 62 -15.76 -20.30 -21.10
N HIS A 63 -16.44 -19.97 -22.19
CA HIS A 63 -16.54 -20.86 -23.34
C HIS A 63 -16.71 -20.00 -24.60
N MET A 64 -15.84 -20.23 -25.57
CA MET A 64 -15.77 -19.57 -26.89
C MET A 64 -14.96 -18.27 -27.01
N VAL A 65 -13.63 -18.41 -26.94
CA VAL A 65 -12.74 -17.93 -28.02
C VAL A 65 -11.47 -18.78 -28.01
N HIS A 66 -11.50 -19.87 -28.77
CA HIS A 66 -10.30 -20.54 -29.25
C HIS A 66 -9.91 -19.85 -30.55
N MET A 67 -9.12 -18.77 -30.47
CA MET A 67 -8.36 -18.30 -31.62
C MET A 67 -7.12 -17.53 -31.13
N ASP A 68 -6.00 -18.24 -31.21
CA ASP A 68 -4.61 -17.78 -31.25
C ASP A 68 -4.30 -16.41 -30.67
N ARG A 69 -3.90 -16.41 -29.39
CA ARG A 69 -3.00 -15.38 -28.89
C ARG A 69 -2.02 -15.95 -27.88
N ALA A 70 -0.88 -16.36 -28.42
CA ALA A 70 0.32 -16.65 -27.67
C ALA A 70 0.65 -15.51 -26.69
N SER A 71 1.09 -15.92 -25.49
CA SER A 71 1.74 -15.12 -24.44
C SER A 71 0.97 -13.88 -24.00
N HIS A 72 0.34 -13.89 -22.82
CA HIS A 72 0.40 -12.80 -21.82
C HIS A 72 -0.25 -13.32 -20.52
N SER A 73 0.60 -13.77 -19.60
CA SER A 73 0.27 -14.02 -18.20
C SER A 73 -0.36 -12.78 -17.54
N GLY A 74 -1.36 -12.99 -16.68
CA GLY A 74 -1.64 -12.10 -15.56
C GLY A 74 -2.95 -11.30 -15.64
N GLY A 75 -3.89 -11.65 -14.76
CA GLY A 75 -5.09 -10.88 -14.48
C GLY A 75 -4.81 -9.41 -14.11
N THR A 76 -5.84 -8.58 -14.22
CA THR A 76 -5.88 -7.11 -13.96
C THR A 76 -5.19 -6.19 -14.98
N ASN A 77 -4.15 -6.63 -15.68
CA ASN A 77 -3.37 -5.75 -16.56
C ASN A 77 -4.06 -5.39 -17.89
N GLY A 78 -4.85 -6.30 -18.47
CA GLY A 78 -5.47 -6.08 -19.80
C GLY A 78 -6.48 -4.92 -19.83
N ARG A 79 -7.31 -4.78 -18.80
CA ARG A 79 -8.29 -3.67 -18.71
C ARG A 79 -7.59 -2.33 -18.50
N GLN A 80 -6.60 -2.28 -17.61
CA GLN A 80 -5.85 -1.04 -17.37
C GLN A 80 -5.12 -0.60 -18.64
N GLN A 81 -4.51 -1.55 -19.36
CA GLN A 81 -3.83 -1.28 -20.63
C GLN A 81 -4.81 -0.75 -21.69
N TYR A 82 -6.00 -1.33 -21.83
CA TYR A 82 -7.04 -0.84 -22.74
C TYR A 82 -7.37 0.65 -22.52
N TRP A 83 -7.54 1.07 -21.26
CA TRP A 83 -7.81 2.48 -20.93
C TRP A 83 -6.61 3.38 -21.27
N ALA A 84 -5.40 2.90 -21.00
CA ALA A 84 -4.19 3.65 -21.32
C ALA A 84 -4.02 3.83 -22.84
N ASP A 85 -4.22 2.78 -23.62
CA ASP A 85 -4.10 2.82 -25.08
C ASP A 85 -5.21 3.67 -25.70
N SER A 86 -6.45 3.55 -25.21
CA SER A 86 -7.57 4.40 -25.65
C SER A 86 -7.29 5.88 -25.40
N ALA A 87 -6.72 6.22 -24.24
CA ALA A 87 -6.37 7.59 -23.91
C ALA A 87 -5.27 8.13 -24.85
N ARG A 88 -4.23 7.34 -25.12
CA ARG A 88 -3.18 7.71 -26.10
C ARG A 88 -3.74 7.91 -27.50
N GLN A 89 -4.66 7.04 -27.92
CA GLN A 89 -5.32 7.15 -29.22
C GLN A 89 -6.17 8.42 -29.35
N LEU A 90 -6.78 8.87 -28.25
CA LEU A 90 -7.47 10.17 -28.16
C LEU A 90 -6.50 11.38 -28.09
N GLY A 91 -5.19 11.13 -28.24
CA GLY A 91 -4.17 12.17 -28.21
C GLY A 91 -3.77 12.61 -26.81
N LEU A 92 -4.12 11.89 -25.74
CA LEU A 92 -3.61 12.20 -24.42
C LEU A 92 -2.15 11.75 -24.30
N ILE A 93 -1.32 12.59 -23.68
CA ILE A 93 0.08 12.33 -23.38
C ILE A 93 0.37 12.59 -21.90
N ASP A 94 1.31 11.83 -21.35
CA ASP A 94 1.87 12.09 -20.03
C ASP A 94 2.89 13.22 -20.12
N THR A 95 2.78 14.20 -19.22
CA THR A 95 3.72 15.30 -19.05
C THR A 95 4.16 15.40 -17.60
N ASP A 96 5.24 16.13 -17.34
CA ASP A 96 5.68 16.51 -16.00
C ASP A 96 4.56 17.23 -15.19
N ARG A 97 3.65 17.94 -15.89
CA ARG A 97 2.51 18.63 -15.30
C ARG A 97 1.20 17.83 -15.33
N GLY A 98 1.27 16.52 -15.55
CA GLY A 98 0.12 15.61 -15.58
C GLY A 98 -0.31 15.21 -16.99
N VAL A 99 -1.53 14.70 -17.14
CA VAL A 99 -2.06 14.30 -18.45
C VAL A 99 -2.51 15.53 -19.25
N ARG A 100 -2.06 15.64 -20.50
CA ARG A 100 -2.40 16.73 -21.43
C ARG A 100 -2.85 16.17 -22.78
N PHE A 101 -3.61 16.94 -23.55
CA PHE A 101 -3.75 16.63 -24.97
C PHE A 101 -2.45 16.99 -25.69
N LYS A 102 -2.03 16.12 -26.60
CA LYS A 102 -1.01 16.43 -27.59
C LYS A 102 -1.52 17.64 -28.35
N SER A 103 -0.94 18.80 -28.06
CA SER A 103 -1.37 20.05 -28.67
C SER A 103 -1.21 19.86 -30.18
N GLU A 104 -2.32 19.84 -30.91
CA GLU A 104 -2.34 19.98 -32.36
C GLU A 104 -2.03 21.45 -32.66
N GLN A 105 -0.81 21.88 -32.33
CA GLN A 105 -0.28 23.12 -32.84
C GLN A 105 -0.03 22.88 -34.33
N LEU A 106 -1.01 23.33 -35.12
CA LEU A 106 -0.82 24.03 -36.39
C LEU A 106 0.67 24.28 -36.67
N GLN A 107 1.28 23.40 -37.46
CA GLN A 107 2.42 23.78 -38.28
C GLN A 107 1.91 24.77 -39.32
N LEU A 108 1.71 26.02 -38.93
CA LEU A 108 1.82 27.11 -39.88
C LEU A 108 3.31 27.21 -40.23
N PRO A 109 3.70 27.07 -41.51
CA PRO A 109 5.09 27.27 -41.91
C PRO A 109 5.45 28.72 -41.60
N SER A 110 6.38 28.92 -40.67
CA SER A 110 6.99 30.22 -40.44
C SER A 110 7.66 30.64 -41.75
N PRO A 111 7.29 31.76 -42.38
CA PRO A 111 7.96 32.19 -43.61
C PRO A 111 9.39 32.59 -43.29
N SER A 112 10.31 31.86 -43.91
CA SER A 112 11.73 32.19 -44.02
C SER A 112 11.90 33.62 -44.52
N ILE A 113 12.51 34.48 -43.71
CA ILE A 113 13.19 35.68 -44.20
C ILE A 113 14.67 35.50 -43.89
N VAL A 114 15.43 35.33 -44.97
CA VAL A 114 16.89 35.19 -45.02
C VAL A 114 17.55 36.60 -45.00
N PRO A 115 18.89 36.76 -45.03
CA PRO A 115 19.67 37.39 -43.97
C PRO A 115 20.27 38.75 -44.40
N LYS A 116 20.89 39.49 -43.47
CA LYS A 116 21.92 40.47 -43.83
C LYS A 116 23.11 40.42 -42.87
N PRO A 117 24.35 40.45 -43.39
CA PRO A 117 25.57 40.42 -42.60
C PRO A 117 25.98 41.86 -42.25
N HIS A 118 26.58 42.07 -41.07
CA HIS A 118 27.65 43.07 -40.90
C HIS A 118 28.33 42.93 -39.53
N VAL A 119 29.60 42.49 -39.59
CA VAL A 119 30.79 43.03 -38.90
C VAL A 119 30.89 42.96 -37.35
N SER A 120 31.83 42.10 -36.92
CA SER A 120 32.57 42.00 -35.63
C SER A 120 33.34 43.30 -35.28
N PRO A 121 34.07 43.47 -34.14
CA PRO A 121 34.60 42.45 -33.21
C PRO A 121 34.66 42.82 -31.71
N ASP A 122 35.21 41.86 -30.95
CA ASP A 122 35.87 41.95 -29.63
C ASP A 122 35.06 42.34 -28.38
N LEU A 123 34.89 41.35 -27.50
CA LEU A 123 35.37 41.38 -26.10
C LEU A 123 35.03 40.05 -25.40
N ALA A 124 36.07 39.30 -25.04
CA ALA A 124 36.03 38.19 -24.08
C ALA A 124 36.45 38.71 -22.68
N PRO A 125 36.52 37.86 -21.64
CA PRO A 125 35.41 37.23 -20.95
C PRO A 125 35.46 37.52 -19.42
N SER A 126 34.32 37.57 -18.73
CA SER A 126 34.31 37.54 -17.26
C SER A 126 33.40 36.44 -16.74
N SER A 127 34.06 35.32 -16.46
CA SER A 127 33.64 34.21 -15.62
C SER A 127 33.10 34.69 -14.27
N SER A 128 31.84 34.41 -13.98
CA SER A 128 31.35 34.26 -12.61
C SER A 128 30.30 33.15 -12.60
N SER A 129 30.82 31.93 -12.54
CA SER A 129 30.04 30.75 -12.18
C SER A 129 29.46 31.00 -10.78
N PRO A 130 28.13 31.01 -10.58
CA PRO A 130 27.60 30.92 -9.23
C PRO A 130 27.92 29.51 -8.74
N SER A 131 28.85 29.43 -7.80
CA SER A 131 29.12 28.26 -7.00
C SER A 131 27.82 27.85 -6.31
N MET A 132 27.16 26.83 -6.86
CA MET A 132 26.12 26.10 -6.16
C MET A 132 26.72 25.64 -4.83
N PRO A 133 26.08 25.94 -3.68
CA PRO A 133 26.53 25.37 -2.42
C PRO A 133 26.42 23.85 -2.56
N SER A 134 27.57 23.20 -2.57
CA SER A 134 27.69 21.76 -2.40
C SER A 134 27.12 21.44 -1.02
N ILE A 135 25.84 21.07 -0.97
CA ILE A 135 25.19 20.57 0.24
C ILE A 135 25.81 19.20 0.51
N ALA A 136 26.90 19.22 1.27
CA ALA A 136 27.58 18.05 1.74
C ALA A 136 26.83 17.43 2.93
N LEU A 137 26.68 16.12 2.81
CA LEU A 137 26.50 15.09 3.84
C LEU A 137 25.08 14.75 4.34
N PRO A 138 24.89 13.45 4.67
CA PRO A 138 23.61 12.78 4.78
C PRO A 138 22.89 13.25 6.01
N THR A 139 21.61 13.56 5.85
CA THR A 139 20.67 13.56 6.96
C THR A 139 20.75 12.16 7.59
N SER A 140 21.48 12.03 8.71
CA SER A 140 21.57 10.76 9.45
C SER A 140 20.15 10.23 9.66
N ILE A 141 19.98 8.91 9.55
CA ILE A 141 18.69 8.24 9.81
C ILE A 141 18.09 8.74 11.12
N ASP A 142 18.93 9.01 12.13
CA ASP A 142 18.52 9.52 13.42
C ASP A 142 17.74 10.84 13.32
N HIS A 143 18.17 11.77 12.47
CA HIS A 143 17.49 13.05 12.26
C HIS A 143 16.12 12.86 11.58
N LEU A 144 16.02 11.92 10.63
CA LEU A 144 14.75 11.59 9.96
C LEU A 144 13.75 10.88 10.88
N VAL A 145 14.23 10.31 11.99
CA VAL A 145 13.45 9.52 12.94
C VAL A 145 13.05 10.32 14.19
N GLN A 146 13.80 11.37 14.56
CA GLN A 146 13.60 12.17 15.79
C GLN A 146 12.18 12.69 16.02
N GLN A 147 11.38 12.88 14.97
CA GLN A 147 9.99 13.35 15.08
C GLN A 147 8.96 12.21 15.19
N SER A 148 9.38 11.00 15.54
CA SER A 148 8.51 9.82 15.62
C SER A 148 8.00 9.52 17.01
N ASN A 149 6.67 9.44 17.13
CA ASN A 149 5.98 9.00 18.34
C ASN A 149 5.64 7.50 18.32
N LEU A 150 5.91 6.81 17.21
CA LEU A 150 5.50 5.41 17.00
C LEU A 150 6.66 4.42 17.11
N VAL A 151 7.86 4.86 16.73
CA VAL A 151 9.11 4.08 16.81
C VAL A 151 10.18 4.93 17.48
N HIS A 152 11.02 4.31 18.29
CA HIS A 152 12.15 4.93 18.98
C HIS A 152 13.47 4.39 18.43
N LEU A 153 14.59 5.09 18.66
CA LEU A 153 15.91 4.64 18.20
C LEU A 153 16.32 3.29 18.79
N ASP A 154 15.89 2.97 20.01
CA ASP A 154 16.12 1.67 20.63
C ASP A 154 15.44 0.51 19.88
N ASP A 155 14.51 0.81 18.97
CA ASP A 155 13.84 -0.20 18.14
C ASP A 155 14.57 -0.47 16.82
N LYS A 156 15.63 0.30 16.50
CA LYS A 156 16.30 0.29 15.19
C LYS A 156 16.79 -1.10 14.81
N ASP A 157 17.47 -1.78 15.73
CA ASP A 157 18.09 -3.09 15.45
C ASP A 157 17.08 -4.25 15.45
N LEU A 158 15.80 -3.97 15.72
CA LEU A 158 14.77 -5.01 15.75
C LEU A 158 14.24 -5.37 14.36
N VAL A 159 14.40 -4.49 13.37
CA VAL A 159 13.91 -4.67 12.00
C VAL A 159 14.91 -4.07 11.00
N PRO A 160 14.82 -4.39 9.70
CA PRO A 160 15.64 -3.74 8.69
C PRO A 160 15.44 -2.22 8.64
N ASP A 161 16.52 -1.46 8.42
CA ASP A 161 16.54 0.01 8.43
C ASP A 161 15.48 0.64 7.52
N TYR A 162 15.23 0.07 6.32
CA TYR A 162 14.20 0.59 5.41
C TYR A 162 12.80 0.54 6.04
N LEU A 163 12.50 -0.51 6.81
CA LEU A 163 11.21 -0.69 7.48
C LEU A 163 11.14 0.20 8.71
N PHE A 164 12.21 0.27 9.49
CA PHE A 164 12.33 1.18 10.63
C PHE A 164 12.05 2.62 10.21
N LEU A 165 12.76 3.11 9.19
CA LEU A 165 12.61 4.47 8.69
C LEU A 165 11.20 4.72 8.12
N ALA A 166 10.62 3.78 7.38
CA ALA A 166 9.27 3.94 6.85
C ALA A 166 8.21 3.98 7.96
N MET A 167 8.34 3.15 8.99
CA MET A 167 7.47 3.19 10.18
C MET A 167 7.64 4.49 10.96
N ALA A 168 8.84 5.07 10.99
CA ALA A 168 9.09 6.39 11.55
C ALA A 168 8.36 7.51 10.80
N GLN A 169 7.86 7.29 9.58
CA GLN A 169 7.06 8.27 8.83
C GLN A 169 5.55 8.14 9.06
N MET A 170 5.13 7.27 10.00
CA MET A 170 3.75 7.05 10.39
C MET A 170 3.42 7.75 11.72
N LYS A 171 2.16 8.13 11.92
CA LYS A 171 1.65 8.71 13.17
C LYS A 171 0.31 8.07 13.57
N PRO A 172 -0.06 8.07 14.85
CA PRO A 172 -1.38 7.63 15.29
C PRO A 172 -2.52 8.43 14.62
N CYS A 173 -3.62 7.76 14.32
CA CYS A 173 -4.85 8.35 13.82
C CYS A 173 -6.07 7.55 14.28
N HIS A 174 -7.28 8.07 14.02
CA HIS A 174 -8.54 7.41 14.33
C HIS A 174 -9.30 7.10 13.05
N LEU A 175 -10.00 5.96 13.04
CA LEU A 175 -10.87 5.55 11.95
C LEU A 175 -12.05 6.53 11.85
N THR A 176 -12.23 7.17 10.70
CA THR A 176 -13.39 8.05 10.44
C THR A 176 -14.41 7.33 9.56
N GLU A 177 -15.60 7.92 9.38
CA GLU A 177 -16.65 7.34 8.53
C GLU A 177 -16.18 7.18 7.06
N GLU A 178 -15.36 8.11 6.57
CA GLU A 178 -14.79 8.07 5.21
C GLU A 178 -13.81 6.91 5.00
N ASP A 179 -13.27 6.36 6.09
CA ASP A 179 -12.32 5.25 6.08
C ASP A 179 -13.01 3.88 6.13
N LYS A 180 -14.34 3.81 6.32
CA LYS A 180 -15.13 2.56 6.43
C LYS A 180 -15.34 1.90 5.06
N VAL A 181 -14.23 1.47 4.47
CA VAL A 181 -14.19 0.76 3.18
C VAL A 181 -13.57 -0.62 3.35
N GLY A 182 -13.93 -1.56 2.46
CA GLY A 182 -13.34 -2.91 2.45
C GLY A 182 -13.46 -3.64 3.80
N CYS A 183 -12.32 -4.08 4.34
CA CYS A 183 -12.23 -4.79 5.62
C CYS A 183 -12.48 -3.90 6.86
N TYR A 184 -12.62 -2.58 6.71
CA TYR A 184 -12.89 -1.66 7.82
C TYR A 184 -14.38 -1.36 8.01
N LYS A 185 -15.27 -1.89 7.17
CA LYS A 185 -16.73 -1.61 7.22
C LYS A 185 -17.37 -1.93 8.57
N THR A 186 -16.97 -3.04 9.19
CA THR A 186 -17.53 -3.52 10.46
C THR A 186 -16.86 -2.90 11.69
N ARG A 187 -15.81 -2.10 11.51
CA ARG A 187 -15.03 -1.54 12.60
C ARG A 187 -15.68 -0.26 13.14
N SER A 188 -15.56 -0.06 14.45
CA SER A 188 -16.09 1.13 15.12
C SER A 188 -15.35 2.39 14.68
N ILE A 189 -16.12 3.46 14.44
CA ILE A 189 -15.56 4.81 14.27
C ILE A 189 -14.77 5.14 15.54
N GLY A 190 -13.63 5.81 15.37
CA GLY A 190 -12.71 6.10 16.47
C GLY A 190 -11.71 5.00 16.76
N PHE A 191 -11.76 3.85 16.06
CA PHE A 191 -10.73 2.82 16.22
C PHE A 191 -9.33 3.37 15.92
N ARG A 192 -8.37 3.11 16.81
CA ARG A 192 -7.00 3.62 16.67
C ARG A 192 -6.25 2.89 15.56
N GLY A 193 -5.59 3.64 14.71
CA GLY A 193 -4.71 3.13 13.66
C GLY A 193 -3.57 4.09 13.43
N MET A 194 -2.91 3.97 12.29
CA MET A 194 -1.81 4.85 11.92
C MET A 194 -1.98 5.38 10.50
N CYS A 195 -1.55 6.61 10.28
CA CYS A 195 -1.51 7.23 8.97
C CYS A 195 -0.15 7.85 8.69
N CYS A 196 0.13 8.11 7.42
CA CYS A 196 1.34 8.81 7.01
C CYS A 196 1.37 10.23 7.59
N LYS A 197 2.51 10.63 8.18
CA LYS A 197 2.72 11.98 8.75
C LYS A 197 2.52 13.07 7.70
N HIS A 198 2.94 12.79 6.48
CA HIS A 198 3.08 13.77 5.40
C HIS A 198 1.78 14.06 4.68
N CYS A 199 0.99 13.03 4.35
CA CYS A 199 -0.29 13.22 3.64
C CYS A 199 -1.52 13.10 4.54
N GLY A 200 -1.35 12.73 5.82
CA GLY A 200 -2.44 12.44 6.76
C GLY A 200 -3.26 11.19 6.41
N GLY A 201 -2.89 10.50 5.32
CA GLY A 201 -3.62 9.39 4.76
C GLY A 201 -4.95 9.81 4.12
N GLN A 202 -4.90 10.32 2.88
CA GLN A 202 -6.11 10.63 2.11
C GLN A 202 -7.06 9.42 2.07
N PRO A 203 -8.40 9.59 2.08
CA PRO A 203 -9.35 8.49 2.21
C PRO A 203 -9.03 7.33 1.25
N GLY A 204 -8.72 6.15 1.80
CA GLY A 204 -8.33 4.96 1.02
C GLY A 204 -6.85 4.78 0.72
N PHE A 205 -5.96 5.65 1.19
CA PHE A 205 -4.52 5.50 0.96
C PHE A 205 -3.68 6.06 2.10
N GLY A 206 -2.70 5.31 2.57
CA GLY A 206 -1.78 5.76 3.63
C GLY A 206 -2.40 5.82 5.04
N LYS A 207 -3.57 5.22 5.25
CA LYS A 207 -4.15 4.90 6.56
C LYS A 207 -4.22 3.39 6.74
N TYR A 208 -3.91 2.92 7.93
CA TYR A 208 -3.87 1.50 8.27
C TYR A 208 -4.49 1.29 9.64
N PHE A 209 -5.49 0.42 9.68
CA PHE A 209 -6.18 0.04 10.90
C PHE A 209 -5.99 -1.47 11.12
N PRO A 210 -4.84 -1.91 11.64
CA PRO A 210 -4.65 -3.31 12.04
C PRO A 210 -5.62 -3.66 13.19
N ALA A 211 -6.16 -4.88 13.21
CA ALA A 211 -7.05 -5.34 14.29
C ALA A 211 -6.27 -5.85 15.51
N THR A 212 -5.08 -6.40 15.24
CA THR A 212 -4.23 -7.10 16.18
C THR A 212 -2.76 -6.86 15.85
N VAL A 213 -1.87 -7.10 16.81
CA VAL A 213 -0.41 -7.11 16.60
C VAL A 213 -0.03 -8.02 15.43
N ARG A 214 -0.67 -9.20 15.31
CA ARG A 214 -0.44 -10.13 14.20
C ARG A 214 -0.73 -9.48 12.86
N SER A 215 -1.88 -8.83 12.71
CA SER A 215 -2.24 -8.11 11.47
C SER A 215 -1.33 -6.91 11.15
N LEU A 216 -0.81 -6.25 12.20
CA LEU A 216 0.15 -5.17 12.04
C LEU A 216 1.51 -5.70 11.55
N ALA A 217 1.97 -6.83 12.10
CA ALA A 217 3.25 -7.45 11.78
C ALA A 217 3.29 -8.16 10.42
N GLN A 218 2.14 -8.32 9.76
CA GLN A 218 2.06 -8.94 8.43
C GLN A 218 2.97 -8.24 7.42
N THR A 219 3.63 -9.04 6.59
CA THR A 219 4.51 -8.57 5.51
C THR A 219 3.77 -7.66 4.53
N THR A 220 2.51 -7.97 4.21
CA THR A 220 1.65 -7.17 3.32
C THR A 220 1.43 -5.74 3.86
N THR A 221 1.18 -5.60 5.17
CA THR A 221 1.06 -4.30 5.84
C THR A 221 2.35 -3.50 5.69
N SER A 222 3.50 -4.13 6.01
CA SER A 222 4.83 -3.51 5.91
C SER A 222 5.15 -3.06 4.48
N GLN A 223 4.93 -3.93 3.48
CA GLN A 223 5.16 -3.62 2.07
C GLN A 223 4.26 -2.49 1.57
N THR A 224 3.01 -2.44 2.02
CA THR A 224 2.08 -1.38 1.62
C THR A 224 2.50 -0.02 2.18
N ILE A 225 3.03 0.02 3.40
CA ILE A 225 3.60 1.24 4.02
C ILE A 225 4.86 1.66 3.25
N LEU A 226 5.77 0.74 2.95
CA LEU A 226 6.97 1.02 2.17
C LEU A 226 6.64 1.58 0.78
N LYS A 227 5.71 0.94 0.06
CA LYS A 227 5.25 1.40 -1.24
C LYS A 227 4.60 2.79 -1.14
N HIS A 228 3.85 3.04 -0.08
CA HIS A 228 3.27 4.36 0.18
C HIS A 228 4.36 5.42 0.32
N ILE A 229 5.29 5.26 1.26
CA ILE A 229 6.34 6.25 1.57
C ILE A 229 7.32 6.41 0.41
N GLY A 230 7.80 5.31 -0.16
CA GLY A 230 8.85 5.29 -1.18
C GLY A 230 8.38 5.69 -2.58
N THR A 231 7.09 5.49 -2.93
CA THR A 231 6.64 5.68 -4.34
C THR A 231 5.34 6.42 -4.54
N LYS A 232 4.41 6.42 -3.57
CA LYS A 232 3.04 6.92 -3.82
C LYS A 232 2.70 8.21 -3.08
N CYS A 233 3.32 8.47 -1.94
CA CYS A 233 3.03 9.63 -1.13
C CYS A 233 3.63 10.88 -1.77
N ARG A 234 2.77 11.69 -2.40
CA ARG A 234 3.17 12.96 -3.04
C ARG A 234 3.64 14.01 -2.05
N MET A 235 3.21 13.92 -0.79
CA MET A 235 3.58 14.85 0.28
C MET A 235 4.84 14.42 1.03
N CYS A 236 5.34 13.19 0.81
CA CYS A 236 6.52 12.69 1.51
C CYS A 236 7.77 13.46 1.02
N PRO A 237 8.57 14.06 1.93
CA PRO A 237 9.81 14.74 1.59
C PRO A 237 10.72 13.86 0.73
N GLU A 238 11.38 14.49 -0.24
CA GLU A 238 12.24 13.77 -1.19
C GLU A 238 13.42 13.09 -0.50
N GLU A 239 14.02 13.75 0.49
CA GLU A 239 15.09 13.19 1.34
C GLU A 239 14.68 11.87 2.00
N VAL A 240 13.49 11.81 2.61
CA VAL A 240 12.95 10.61 3.27
C VAL A 240 12.67 9.51 2.23
N ARG A 241 12.06 9.88 1.11
CA ARG A 241 11.73 8.94 0.03
C ARG A 241 13.00 8.29 -0.53
N ASN A 242 14.00 9.11 -0.81
CA ASN A 242 15.28 8.67 -1.36
C ASN A 242 16.03 7.79 -0.35
N ALA A 243 16.04 8.15 0.94
CA ALA A 243 16.63 7.33 1.99
C ALA A 243 15.97 5.95 2.11
N VAL A 244 14.64 5.88 2.15
CA VAL A 244 13.91 4.59 2.20
C VAL A 244 14.21 3.73 0.97
N ASN A 245 14.20 4.33 -0.24
CA ASN A 245 14.46 3.60 -1.47
C ASN A 245 15.92 3.13 -1.55
N ALA A 246 16.89 3.95 -1.13
CA ALA A 246 18.30 3.57 -1.08
C ALA A 246 18.52 2.36 -0.16
N LEU A 247 17.98 2.39 1.06
CA LEU A 247 18.07 1.27 2.00
C LEU A 247 17.40 0.00 1.47
N LEU A 248 16.29 0.13 0.74
CA LEU A 248 15.62 -1.00 0.09
C LEU A 248 16.46 -1.59 -1.05
N HIS A 249 17.11 -0.75 -1.85
CA HIS A 249 18.01 -1.17 -2.92
C HIS A 249 19.23 -1.92 -2.38
N GLU A 250 19.87 -1.41 -1.31
CA GLU A 250 21.00 -2.09 -0.69
C GLU A 250 20.59 -3.45 -0.11
N ALA A 251 19.45 -3.53 0.59
CA ALA A 251 18.93 -4.80 1.11
C ALA A 251 18.69 -5.86 0.01
N HIS A 252 18.23 -5.45 -1.17
CA HIS A 252 18.05 -6.36 -2.31
C HIS A 252 19.37 -6.78 -2.94
N LYS A 253 20.37 -5.89 -2.96
CA LYS A 253 21.70 -6.17 -3.50
C LYS A 253 22.45 -7.17 -2.63
N GLU A 254 22.38 -7.02 -1.31
CA GLU A 254 22.98 -7.97 -0.35
C GLU A 254 22.34 -9.36 -0.39
N GLY A 255 21.04 -9.46 -0.70
CA GLY A 255 20.35 -10.74 -0.91
C GLY A 255 20.69 -11.44 -2.23
N ALA A 256 21.29 -10.74 -3.20
CA ALA A 256 21.56 -11.25 -4.55
C ALA A 256 23.02 -11.66 -4.80
N VAL A 257 23.94 -11.39 -3.86
CA VAL A 257 25.35 -11.81 -4.00
C VAL A 257 25.49 -13.25 -3.47
N PRO A 258 25.80 -14.26 -4.31
CA PRO A 258 26.23 -15.57 -3.82
C PRO A 258 27.53 -15.41 -3.01
N PRO A 259 27.71 -16.16 -1.90
CA PRO A 259 28.79 -15.93 -0.96
C PRO A 259 30.14 -16.30 -1.58
N THR A 260 30.76 -15.35 -2.27
CA THR A 260 32.09 -15.50 -2.89
C THR A 260 33.17 -14.76 -2.13
N LYS A 261 32.81 -14.03 -1.07
CA LYS A 261 33.78 -13.54 -0.08
C LYS A 261 33.69 -14.38 1.20
N PRO A 262 34.83 -14.83 1.75
CA PRO A 262 34.84 -15.45 3.06
C PRO A 262 34.16 -14.50 4.06
N PRO A 263 33.38 -15.03 5.01
CA PRO A 263 32.65 -14.22 5.97
C PRO A 263 33.64 -13.26 6.65
N PRO A 264 33.33 -11.96 6.74
CA PRO A 264 34.13 -11.08 7.59
C PRO A 264 34.13 -11.70 9.00
N CYS A 265 35.32 -11.76 9.60
CA CYS A 265 35.56 -12.34 10.92
C CYS A 265 34.42 -12.00 11.89
N LYS A 266 33.96 -13.02 12.62
CA LYS A 266 32.76 -13.06 13.49
C LYS A 266 32.79 -12.12 14.72
N ASN A 267 33.52 -11.01 14.66
CA ASN A 267 33.72 -10.07 15.76
C ASN A 267 33.10 -8.68 15.50
N SER A 268 32.31 -8.47 14.44
CA SER A 268 31.43 -7.29 14.36
C SER A 268 30.01 -7.68 14.79
N PRO A 269 29.41 -7.00 15.79
CA PRO A 269 28.08 -7.32 16.33
C PRO A 269 26.89 -7.03 15.38
N GLU A 270 27.14 -6.67 14.11
CA GLU A 270 26.12 -6.14 13.18
C GLU A 270 25.37 -7.20 12.34
N ALA A 271 25.51 -8.49 12.64
CA ALA A 271 25.00 -9.55 11.78
C ALA A 271 23.54 -9.96 12.07
N ARG A 272 22.62 -9.35 11.31
CA ARG A 272 21.20 -9.73 11.09
C ARG A 272 20.27 -9.69 12.33
N PRO A 273 19.07 -9.09 12.20
CA PRO A 273 18.05 -9.14 13.24
C PRO A 273 17.71 -10.59 13.59
N ARG A 274 17.89 -10.99 14.86
CA ARG A 274 17.53 -12.32 15.37
C ARG A 274 16.03 -12.57 15.10
N TYR A 275 15.64 -13.77 14.67
CA TYR A 275 14.29 -14.16 14.23
C TYR A 275 13.11 -13.76 15.17
N GLY A 276 13.35 -13.45 16.45
CA GLY A 276 12.35 -12.92 17.38
C GLY A 276 12.20 -11.38 17.43
N SER A 277 13.16 -10.62 16.89
CA SER A 277 13.26 -9.17 17.05
C SER A 277 12.12 -8.41 16.35
N ARG A 278 11.69 -8.90 15.17
CA ARG A 278 10.59 -8.30 14.41
C ARG A 278 9.26 -8.34 15.17
N LYS A 279 9.01 -9.43 15.92
CA LYS A 279 7.80 -9.55 16.75
C LYS A 279 7.82 -8.50 17.87
N VAL A 280 8.95 -8.36 18.56
CA VAL A 280 9.15 -7.37 19.62
C VAL A 280 8.95 -5.95 19.08
N PHE A 281 9.49 -5.64 17.89
CA PHE A 281 9.28 -4.35 17.23
C PHE A 281 7.79 -4.01 17.07
N PHE A 282 7.00 -4.91 16.49
CA PHE A 282 5.59 -4.64 16.25
C PHE A 282 4.75 -4.65 17.52
N GLN A 283 5.14 -5.42 18.55
CA GLN A 283 4.51 -5.33 19.87
C GLN A 283 4.75 -3.97 20.51
N ARG A 284 5.97 -3.43 20.44
CA ARG A 284 6.31 -2.10 20.96
C ARG A 284 5.58 -0.99 20.21
N VAL A 285 5.56 -1.06 18.87
CA VAL A 285 4.76 -0.15 18.03
C VAL A 285 3.26 -0.21 18.41
N TRP A 286 2.72 -1.41 18.61
CA TRP A 286 1.33 -1.59 19.01
C TRP A 286 1.03 -0.96 20.37
N GLY A 287 1.92 -1.19 21.35
CA GLY A 287 1.83 -0.61 22.68
C GLY A 287 1.75 0.91 22.63
N ARG A 288 2.67 1.56 21.89
CA ARG A 288 2.65 3.03 21.70
C ARG A 288 1.39 3.51 20.97
N LEU A 289 0.90 2.75 19.99
CA LEU A 289 -0.29 3.10 19.22
C LEU A 289 -1.56 3.15 20.09
N HIS A 290 -1.69 2.19 21.01
CA HIS A 290 -2.88 2.02 21.86
C HIS A 290 -2.71 2.62 23.27
N GLY A 291 -1.51 3.05 23.64
CA GLY A 291 -1.21 3.48 25.01
C GLY A 291 -1.12 2.31 26.00
N GLU A 292 -0.82 1.11 25.50
CA GLU A 292 -0.59 -0.09 26.31
C GLU A 292 0.87 -0.16 26.76
N HIS A 293 1.16 -1.09 27.67
CA HIS A 293 2.52 -1.37 28.12
C HIS A 293 3.44 -1.72 26.94
N VAL A 294 4.58 -1.03 26.84
CA VAL A 294 5.60 -1.30 25.82
C VAL A 294 6.55 -2.35 26.39
N PRO A 295 6.67 -3.55 25.79
CA PRO A 295 7.58 -4.58 26.29
C PRO A 295 9.03 -4.10 26.32
N ASP A 296 9.76 -4.44 27.37
CA ASP A 296 11.19 -4.17 27.45
C ASP A 296 11.96 -4.84 26.33
N LEU A 297 13.10 -4.26 25.97
CA LEU A 297 14.01 -4.90 25.04
C LEU A 297 14.54 -6.19 25.67
N PRO A 298 14.67 -7.29 24.90
CA PRO A 298 15.35 -8.47 25.40
C PRO A 298 16.74 -8.05 25.84
N ALA A 299 17.11 -8.38 27.08
CA ALA A 299 18.44 -8.08 27.60
C ALA A 299 19.48 -8.57 26.58
N GLN A 300 20.39 -7.69 26.18
CA GLN A 300 21.56 -8.09 25.42
C GLN A 300 22.24 -9.19 26.24
N PRO A 301 22.60 -10.35 25.64
CA PRO A 301 23.32 -11.37 26.38
C PRO A 301 24.57 -10.71 26.95
N GLU A 302 24.64 -10.59 28.28
CA GLU A 302 25.79 -10.00 28.95
C GLU A 302 27.04 -10.68 28.43
N GLU A 303 27.95 -9.90 27.84
CA GLU A 303 29.26 -10.38 27.45
C GLU A 303 29.95 -10.88 28.72
N LYS A 304 29.92 -12.20 28.96
CA LYS A 304 30.70 -12.80 30.04
C LYS A 304 32.16 -12.39 29.82
N PRO A 305 32.84 -11.79 30.82
CA PRO A 305 34.25 -11.44 30.72
C PRO A 305 35.08 -12.62 30.19
N GLN A 306 35.88 -12.36 29.16
CA GLN A 306 36.66 -13.32 28.37
C GLN A 306 37.82 -14.01 29.11
N GLU A 307 37.80 -14.09 30.45
CA GLU A 307 38.95 -14.56 31.24
C GLU A 307 39.11 -16.08 31.38
N GLU A 308 38.16 -16.92 30.94
CA GLU A 308 38.24 -18.39 31.13
C GLU A 308 38.34 -19.24 29.84
N LEU A 309 38.71 -18.69 28.69
CA LEU A 309 38.88 -19.46 27.45
C LEU A 309 40.34 -19.80 27.09
N SER A 310 41.31 -19.41 27.92
CA SER A 310 42.73 -19.76 27.75
C SER A 310 43.14 -21.08 28.42
N SER A 311 42.27 -21.73 29.21
CA SER A 311 42.69 -22.87 30.04
C SER A 311 42.20 -24.27 29.62
N MET A 312 41.50 -24.44 28.49
CA MET A 312 40.95 -25.77 28.09
C MET A 312 41.42 -26.32 26.73
N ASN A 313 42.43 -25.74 26.07
CA ASN A 313 42.98 -26.29 24.81
C ASN A 313 44.23 -27.18 24.99
N SER A 314 44.29 -28.03 26.03
CA SER A 314 45.47 -28.88 26.27
C SER A 314 45.21 -30.38 26.46
N THR A 315 44.02 -30.93 26.27
CA THR A 315 43.83 -32.35 26.64
C THR A 315 42.84 -33.15 25.83
N TYR A 316 42.84 -33.09 24.49
CA TYR A 316 42.08 -34.06 23.70
C TYR A 316 42.76 -34.39 22.36
N GLU A 317 43.94 -35.01 22.42
CA GLU A 317 44.28 -36.02 21.41
C GLU A 317 43.99 -37.40 22.00
N ARG A 318 43.39 -38.26 21.17
CA ARG A 318 43.26 -39.72 21.32
C ARG A 318 42.03 -40.25 22.08
N ALA A 319 40.97 -40.56 21.34
CA ALA A 319 40.39 -41.91 21.33
C ALA A 319 39.38 -42.07 20.19
N SER A 320 39.39 -43.27 19.63
CA SER A 320 38.63 -43.75 18.49
C SER A 320 37.34 -44.45 18.96
N SER A 321 36.40 -44.57 18.02
CA SER A 321 35.43 -45.67 17.86
C SER A 321 34.13 -45.72 18.68
N SER A 322 33.18 -46.36 17.99
CA SER A 322 31.92 -47.00 18.40
C SER A 322 30.62 -46.20 18.31
N ASP A 323 29.75 -46.84 17.52
CA ASP A 323 28.33 -46.64 17.25
C ASP A 323 27.50 -46.50 18.54
N ASP A 324 26.42 -45.72 18.47
CA ASP A 324 25.11 -46.16 19.00
C ASP A 324 23.99 -45.26 18.46
N ASP A 325 22.93 -45.93 18.02
CA ASP A 325 21.66 -45.38 17.58
C ASP A 325 20.98 -44.57 18.69
N THR A 326 20.39 -43.42 18.36
CA THR A 326 19.21 -42.97 19.13
C THR A 326 18.33 -42.02 18.32
N VAL A 327 17.12 -42.53 18.10
CA VAL A 327 15.92 -41.87 17.59
C VAL A 327 15.65 -40.58 18.37
N THR A 328 15.56 -39.45 17.65
CA THR A 328 14.88 -38.24 18.16
C THR A 328 13.85 -37.76 17.16
N ASP A 329 12.62 -37.99 17.59
CA ASP A 329 11.33 -37.58 17.06
C ASP A 329 11.33 -36.09 16.67
N SER A 330 11.08 -35.81 15.39
CA SER A 330 10.89 -34.45 14.88
C SER A 330 9.40 -34.13 14.85
N PRO A 331 8.92 -33.09 15.56
CA PRO A 331 7.54 -32.66 15.40
C PRO A 331 7.39 -31.99 14.03
N HIS A 332 6.69 -32.70 13.14
CA HIS A 332 6.15 -32.22 11.88
C HIS A 332 5.12 -31.13 12.20
N TYR A 333 5.47 -29.86 11.92
CA TYR A 333 4.49 -28.77 11.95
C TYR A 333 3.73 -28.76 10.63
N ASP A 334 2.51 -29.28 10.67
CA ASP A 334 1.50 -29.17 9.62
C ASP A 334 1.13 -27.68 9.46
N ASP A 335 1.57 -27.09 8.34
CA ASP A 335 1.21 -25.75 7.90
C ASP A 335 -0.19 -25.84 7.28
N THR A 336 -1.21 -25.86 8.14
CA THR A 336 -2.61 -25.74 7.70
C THR A 336 -2.89 -24.28 7.41
N GLU A 337 -3.02 -23.98 6.12
CA GLU A 337 -3.55 -22.73 5.62
C GLU A 337 -4.98 -22.55 6.16
N ASP A 338 -5.14 -21.63 7.13
CA ASP A 338 -6.44 -21.12 7.56
C ASP A 338 -7.09 -20.38 6.36
N GLU A 339 -7.79 -21.15 5.53
CA GLU A 339 -8.85 -20.65 4.67
C GLU A 339 -9.90 -19.98 5.57
N CYS A 340 -10.14 -18.70 5.34
CA CYS A 340 -11.29 -18.02 5.93
C CYS A 340 -12.58 -18.51 5.24
N GLU A 341 -13.00 -19.74 5.56
CA GLU A 341 -14.32 -20.26 5.22
C GLU A 341 -15.39 -19.49 6.01
N SER A 342 -16.17 -18.73 5.26
CA SER A 342 -17.40 -18.10 5.72
C SER A 342 -18.46 -19.18 5.97
N HIS A 343 -18.54 -19.70 7.20
CA HIS A 343 -19.65 -20.56 7.59
C HIS A 343 -20.96 -19.78 7.78
N HIS A 344 -22.00 -20.39 7.22
CA HIS A 344 -23.38 -19.96 7.13
C HIS A 344 -24.01 -19.57 8.47
N SER A 345 -24.78 -18.49 8.42
CA SER A 345 -25.83 -18.19 9.39
C SER A 345 -26.89 -19.30 9.38
N HIS A 346 -27.01 -19.98 10.53
CA HIS A 346 -28.12 -20.87 10.86
C HIS A 346 -29.45 -20.08 10.80
N GLU A 347 -30.40 -20.60 10.02
CA GLU A 347 -31.80 -20.14 10.01
C GLU A 347 -32.41 -20.29 11.41
N PHE A 348 -32.74 -19.17 12.06
CA PHE A 348 -33.74 -19.15 13.12
C PHE A 348 -35.10 -18.81 12.49
N LYS A 349 -35.90 -19.85 12.28
CA LYS A 349 -37.34 -19.74 11.97
C LYS A 349 -38.07 -19.19 13.20
N HIS A 350 -38.37 -17.90 13.19
CA HIS A 350 -39.45 -17.35 14.01
C HIS A 350 -40.66 -17.06 13.13
N SER A 351 -41.67 -17.91 13.29
CA SER A 351 -43.04 -17.69 12.85
C SER A 351 -43.60 -16.41 13.47
N ILE A 352 -44.03 -15.46 12.64
CA ILE A 352 -44.95 -14.39 13.03
C ILE A 352 -46.15 -14.43 12.06
N PRO A 353 -47.39 -14.45 12.56
CA PRO A 353 -48.59 -14.67 11.76
C PRO A 353 -48.99 -13.45 10.93
N SER A 354 -49.46 -13.74 9.73
CA SER A 354 -50.03 -12.83 8.71
C SER A 354 -51.30 -12.13 9.20
N PRO A 355 -51.44 -10.80 9.07
CA PRO A 355 -52.70 -10.12 9.29
C PRO A 355 -53.57 -10.12 8.04
N TYR A 356 -54.80 -10.60 8.24
CA TYR A 356 -55.98 -10.52 7.40
C TYR A 356 -56.10 -9.21 6.59
N HIS A 357 -56.18 -9.34 5.26
CA HIS A 357 -56.90 -8.40 4.42
C HIS A 357 -58.03 -9.14 3.69
N HIS A 358 -59.24 -9.02 4.23
CA HIS A 358 -60.48 -9.38 3.54
C HIS A 358 -60.83 -8.29 2.52
N SER A 359 -60.80 -8.65 1.24
CA SER A 359 -61.48 -7.90 0.17
C SER A 359 -62.96 -8.29 0.15
N PRO A 360 -63.91 -7.34 0.18
CA PRO A 360 -65.33 -7.67 0.12
C PRO A 360 -65.80 -7.91 -1.33
N SER A 361 -66.39 -9.09 -1.55
CA SER A 361 -67.11 -9.44 -2.78
C SER A 361 -68.33 -8.55 -3.00
N ARG A 362 -68.45 -8.05 -4.24
CA ARG A 362 -69.67 -7.48 -4.82
C ARG A 362 -70.82 -8.51 -4.81
N LYS A 363 -71.90 -8.22 -4.10
CA LYS A 363 -73.26 -8.69 -4.44
C LYS A 363 -74.26 -7.56 -4.21
N LYS A 364 -74.78 -6.99 -5.32
CA LYS A 364 -75.90 -6.04 -5.32
C LYS A 364 -77.21 -6.82 -5.50
N ARG A 365 -78.08 -6.63 -4.51
CA ARG A 365 -79.55 -6.46 -4.54
C ARG A 365 -80.37 -7.27 -5.56
N ARG A 366 -81.18 -8.19 -5.04
CA ARG A 366 -82.51 -8.54 -5.56
C ARG A 366 -83.53 -7.88 -4.62
N MET A 367 -84.35 -6.96 -5.15
CA MET A 367 -85.46 -6.34 -4.43
C MET A 367 -86.66 -7.30 -4.45
N TYR A 368 -87.32 -7.43 -3.29
CA TYR A 368 -88.73 -7.79 -3.17
C TYR A 368 -89.37 -6.68 -2.33
N LEU A 369 -90.41 -6.05 -2.87
CA LEU A 369 -91.41 -5.29 -2.12
C LEU A 369 -92.77 -5.85 -2.55
N GLN A 370 -93.63 -5.95 -1.54
CA GLN A 370 -95.05 -6.31 -1.61
C GLN A 370 -95.85 -5.36 -2.51
#